data_AF-A0A1S3VNH1-F1
#
_entry.id   AF-A0A1S3VNH1-F1
#
_cell.length_a   1.000
_cell.length_b   1.000
_cell.length_c   1.000
_cell.angle_alpha   90.00
_cell.angle_beta   90.00
_cell.angle_gamma   90.00
#
_symmetry.space_group_name_H-M   'P 1'
#
loop_
_entity.id
_entity.type
_entity.pdbx_description
1 polymer ?
#
loop_
_entity_poly.entity_id
_entity_poly.type
_entity_poly.pdbx_seq_one_letter_code
_entity_poly.pdbx_strand_id
1 'polypeptide(L)'
;MADQTKFHPALAVNNVKHFISVTLEMDKGHYSTWAELFKIHCRAYQVLDHILPLTSQSIDTNTETIVEVDSALWSRLDAIVLQWIYSTISNDLLHTILQPDSTAQQAWERLQNIFQDNKPSRAVYLENQFTHVHMDDYPNISAYCQELKMLADQLSKVGAPVSNQRLVLQLIVGLKENYDGVATFIQ
;
A
#
# COMPACT_ATOMS: atom_id res chain seq x y z
N MET A 1 -32.36 -28.57 17.03
CA MET A 1 -32.00 -27.14 17.08
C MET A 1 -31.05 -26.94 15.92
N ALA A 2 -31.43 -26.12 14.93
CA ALA A 2 -30.67 -25.99 13.70
C ALA A 2 -29.39 -25.18 13.96
N ASP A 3 -28.23 -25.80 13.72
CA ASP A 3 -26.94 -25.12 13.63
C ASP A 3 -26.99 -24.22 12.39
N GLN A 4 -27.37 -22.96 12.60
CA GLN A 4 -27.39 -21.96 11.54
C GLN A 4 -25.94 -21.53 11.33
N THR A 5 -25.27 -22.11 10.34
CA THR A 5 -23.92 -21.71 9.91
C THR A 5 -23.96 -20.21 9.65
N LYS A 6 -23.39 -19.43 10.58
CA LYS A 6 -23.54 -17.98 10.61
C LYS A 6 -22.90 -17.41 9.34
N PHE A 7 -23.68 -16.74 8.51
CA PHE A 7 -23.20 -16.17 7.25
C PHE A 7 -22.02 -15.23 7.50
N HIS A 8 -20.89 -15.48 6.85
CA HIS A 8 -19.68 -14.69 7.02
C HIS A 8 -19.73 -13.44 6.12
N PRO A 9 -19.52 -12.22 6.65
CA PRO A 9 -19.73 -10.98 5.90
C PRO A 9 -18.84 -10.84 4.66
N ALA A 10 -17.62 -11.39 4.68
CA ALA A 10 -16.72 -11.39 3.52
C ALA A 10 -17.33 -12.07 2.28
N LEU A 11 -18.25 -13.03 2.47
CA LEU A 11 -18.93 -13.72 1.38
C LEU A 11 -19.87 -12.81 0.59
N ALA A 12 -20.24 -11.65 1.12
CA ALA A 12 -21.11 -10.67 0.45
C ALA A 12 -20.33 -9.64 -0.39
N VAL A 13 -19.00 -9.61 -0.31
CA VAL A 13 -18.19 -8.61 -1.02
C VAL A 13 -17.97 -9.05 -2.47
N ASN A 14 -18.78 -8.51 -3.37
CA ASN A 14 -18.68 -8.81 -4.79
C ASN A 14 -17.60 -7.98 -5.52
N ASN A 15 -17.26 -6.79 -5.00
CA ASN A 15 -16.27 -5.91 -5.61
C ASN A 15 -15.53 -5.09 -4.55
N VAL A 16 -14.30 -5.50 -4.23
CA VAL A 16 -13.45 -4.79 -3.25
C VAL A 16 -13.00 -3.41 -3.73
N LYS A 17 -12.96 -3.15 -5.05
CA LYS A 17 -12.51 -1.86 -5.61
C LYS A 17 -13.40 -0.68 -5.22
N HIS A 18 -14.65 -0.93 -4.85
CA HIS A 18 -15.52 0.12 -4.31
C HIS A 18 -15.06 0.61 -2.92
N PHE A 19 -14.40 -0.25 -2.15
CA PHE A 19 -13.88 0.07 -0.82
C PHE A 19 -12.43 0.53 -0.87
N ILE A 20 -11.64 -0.03 -1.79
CA ILE A 20 -10.23 0.30 -2.00
C ILE A 20 -10.08 0.85 -3.41
N SER A 21 -10.24 2.17 -3.55
CA SER A 21 -10.13 2.88 -4.83
C SER A 21 -8.69 3.06 -5.33
N VAL A 22 -7.70 2.74 -4.49
CA VAL A 22 -6.28 2.83 -4.82
C VAL A 22 -5.83 1.51 -5.46
N THR A 23 -5.32 1.57 -6.68
CA THR A 23 -4.59 0.45 -7.29
C THR A 23 -3.12 0.52 -6.88
N LEU A 24 -2.59 -0.58 -6.33
CA LEU A 24 -1.17 -0.67 -5.99
C LEU A 24 -0.34 -0.85 -7.26
N GLU A 25 0.67 -0.01 -7.42
CA GLU A 25 1.58 0.02 -8.57
C GLU A 25 3.03 0.23 -8.08
N MET A 26 4.01 -0.22 -8.88
CA MET A 26 5.42 -0.26 -8.47
C MET A 26 6.09 1.13 -8.43
N ASP A 27 5.57 2.08 -9.18
CA ASP A 27 6.08 3.44 -9.42
C ASP A 27 5.37 4.51 -8.56
N LYS A 28 4.09 4.33 -8.22
CA LYS A 28 3.25 5.38 -7.61
C LYS A 28 3.41 5.65 -6.12
N GLY A 29 4.37 5.07 -5.39
CA GLY A 29 4.53 5.45 -3.98
C GLY A 29 3.46 4.92 -2.99
N HIS A 30 2.34 4.35 -3.47
CA HIS A 30 1.11 4.16 -2.67
C HIS A 30 1.04 2.93 -1.76
N TYR A 31 2.11 2.15 -1.59
CA TYR A 31 2.09 0.92 -0.78
C TYR A 31 1.55 1.15 0.62
N SER A 32 2.01 2.19 1.32
CA SER A 32 1.56 2.51 2.67
C SER A 32 0.05 2.78 2.75
N THR A 33 -0.47 3.61 1.84
CA THR A 33 -1.89 3.94 1.75
C THR A 33 -2.72 2.71 1.40
N TRP A 34 -2.33 1.97 0.36
CA TRP A 34 -3.02 0.76 -0.07
C TRP A 34 -3.05 -0.29 1.05
N ALA A 35 -1.91 -0.56 1.69
CA ALA A 35 -1.80 -1.54 2.75
C ALA A 35 -2.67 -1.19 3.96
N GLU A 36 -2.76 0.10 4.32
CA GLU A 36 -3.64 0.52 5.43
C GLU A 36 -5.12 0.36 5.09
N LEU A 37 -5.55 0.81 3.89
CA LEU A 37 -6.93 0.63 3.43
C LEU A 37 -7.31 -0.85 3.34
N PHE A 38 -6.40 -1.69 2.85
CA PHE A 38 -6.61 -3.13 2.76
C PHE A 38 -6.78 -3.78 4.14
N LYS A 39 -5.91 -3.46 5.11
CA LYS A 39 -6.06 -3.94 6.49
C LYS A 39 -7.38 -3.49 7.14
N ILE A 40 -7.80 -2.25 6.91
CA ILE A 40 -9.10 -1.74 7.40
C ILE A 40 -10.25 -2.56 6.80
N HIS A 41 -10.20 -2.84 5.50
CA HIS A 41 -11.19 -3.69 4.83
C HIS A 41 -11.23 -5.10 5.45
N CYS A 42 -10.08 -5.77 5.58
CA CYS A 42 -10.03 -7.11 6.18
C CYS A 42 -10.56 -7.12 7.62
N ARG A 43 -10.29 -6.08 8.43
CA ARG A 43 -10.86 -5.94 9.78
C ARG A 43 -12.38 -5.80 9.77
N ALA A 44 -12.91 -4.95 8.90
CA ALA A 44 -14.35 -4.73 8.78
C ALA A 44 -15.10 -6.02 8.40
N TYR A 45 -14.44 -6.90 7.64
CA TYR A 45 -14.99 -8.17 7.18
C TYR A 45 -14.50 -9.40 7.95
N GLN A 46 -13.83 -9.22 9.09
CA GLN A 46 -13.38 -10.29 10.00
C GLN A 46 -12.44 -11.33 9.35
N VAL A 47 -11.57 -10.88 8.44
CA VAL A 47 -10.61 -11.74 7.72
C VAL A 47 -9.17 -11.25 7.83
N LEU A 48 -8.85 -10.42 8.83
CA LEU A 48 -7.49 -9.90 9.00
C LEU A 48 -6.45 -11.02 9.20
N ASP A 49 -6.85 -12.09 9.87
CA ASP A 49 -5.96 -13.20 10.23
C ASP A 49 -5.47 -14.00 8.99
N HIS A 50 -6.12 -13.84 7.84
CA HIS A 50 -5.66 -14.41 6.56
C HIS A 50 -4.43 -13.71 5.98
N ILE A 51 -4.15 -12.46 6.38
CA ILE A 51 -2.96 -11.71 5.94
C ILE A 51 -1.97 -11.44 7.09
N LEU A 52 -2.45 -11.45 8.33
CA LEU A 52 -1.66 -11.24 9.54
C LEU A 52 -2.10 -12.25 10.60
N PRO A 53 -1.72 -13.54 10.47
CA PRO A 53 -2.11 -14.56 11.43
C PRO A 53 -1.62 -14.18 12.84
N LEU A 54 -2.52 -14.28 13.81
CA LEU A 54 -2.18 -14.14 15.22
C LEU A 54 -1.15 -15.21 15.58
N THR A 55 0.03 -14.81 16.03
CA THR A 55 1.08 -15.72 16.48
C THR A 55 0.51 -16.62 17.58
N SER A 56 0.45 -17.92 17.30
CA SER A 56 -0.34 -18.91 18.01
C SER A 56 -0.24 -18.84 19.54
N GLN A 57 -1.33 -18.49 20.22
CA GLN A 57 -1.57 -18.89 21.60
C GLN A 57 -2.80 -19.79 21.66
N SER A 58 -2.51 -21.06 22.00
CA SER A 58 -3.41 -22.09 22.55
C SER A 58 -4.74 -22.31 21.82
N ILE A 59 -4.76 -23.29 20.91
CA ILE A 59 -5.99 -23.98 20.55
C ILE A 59 -5.96 -25.33 21.27
N ASP A 60 -6.78 -25.43 22.32
CA ASP A 60 -7.09 -26.68 22.98
C ASP A 60 -7.89 -27.57 22.02
N THR A 61 -7.36 -28.76 21.77
CA THR A 61 -7.93 -29.78 20.90
C THR A 61 -9.16 -30.41 21.52
N ASN A 62 -10.34 -30.19 20.92
CA ASN A 62 -11.45 -31.15 20.90
C ASN A 62 -12.60 -30.65 20.00
N THR A 63 -12.67 -31.12 18.74
CA THR A 63 -13.94 -31.38 17.97
C THR A 63 -13.66 -31.60 16.48
N GLU A 64 -13.57 -32.86 16.01
CA GLU A 64 -13.24 -33.22 14.62
C GLU A 64 -14.23 -32.70 13.56
N THR A 65 -15.54 -32.64 13.87
CA THR A 65 -16.57 -32.17 12.92
C THR A 65 -16.72 -30.66 12.83
N ILE A 66 -16.41 -29.92 13.90
CA ILE A 66 -16.36 -28.45 13.88
C ILE A 66 -15.10 -27.98 13.14
N VAL A 67 -14.00 -28.73 13.28
CA VAL A 67 -12.71 -28.43 12.64
C VAL A 67 -12.78 -28.56 11.10
N GLU A 68 -13.49 -29.54 10.54
CA GLU A 68 -13.63 -29.65 9.07
C GLU A 68 -14.46 -28.52 8.45
N VAL A 69 -15.57 -28.12 9.08
CA VAL A 69 -16.42 -27.01 8.60
C VAL A 69 -15.68 -25.68 8.70
N ASP A 70 -14.93 -25.50 9.79
CA ASP A 70 -14.07 -24.33 10.01
C ASP A 70 -12.92 -24.29 8.98
N SER A 71 -12.32 -25.44 8.66
CA SER A 71 -11.25 -25.54 7.65
C SER A 71 -11.73 -25.21 6.23
N ALA A 72 -12.89 -25.74 5.81
CA ALA A 72 -13.45 -25.45 4.49
C ALA A 72 -13.88 -23.97 4.37
N LEU A 73 -14.47 -23.41 5.42
CA LEU A 73 -14.81 -21.99 5.47
C LEU A 73 -13.54 -21.12 5.43
N TRP A 74 -12.51 -21.48 6.21
CA TRP A 74 -11.22 -20.80 6.22
C TRP A 74 -10.59 -20.77 4.82
N SER A 75 -10.49 -21.92 4.15
CA SER A 75 -9.96 -22.00 2.79
C SER A 75 -10.74 -21.12 1.81
N ARG A 76 -12.07 -21.09 1.94
CA ARG A 76 -12.93 -20.24 1.11
C ARG A 76 -12.70 -18.74 1.38
N LEU A 77 -12.56 -18.35 2.64
CA LEU A 77 -12.28 -16.95 3.01
C LEU A 77 -10.89 -16.53 2.55
N ASP A 78 -9.89 -17.41 2.66
CA ASP A 78 -8.54 -17.16 2.16
C ASP A 78 -8.54 -16.86 0.66
N ALA A 79 -9.23 -17.69 -0.13
CA ALA A 79 -9.36 -17.48 -1.57
C ALA A 79 -10.04 -16.14 -1.92
N ILE A 80 -11.02 -15.70 -1.12
CA ILE A 80 -11.69 -14.41 -1.30
C ILE A 80 -10.71 -13.25 -1.02
N VAL A 81 -9.95 -13.32 0.08
CA VAL A 81 -8.97 -12.29 0.41
C VAL A 81 -7.86 -12.24 -0.63
N LEU A 82 -7.40 -13.39 -1.11
CA LEU A 82 -6.43 -13.49 -2.20
C LEU A 82 -6.96 -12.83 -3.48
N GLN A 83 -8.21 -13.10 -3.84
CA GLN A 83 -8.87 -12.45 -4.99
C GLN A 83 -8.95 -10.93 -4.79
N TRP A 84 -9.21 -10.44 -3.57
CA TRP A 84 -9.19 -9.01 -3.29
C TRP A 84 -7.81 -8.40 -3.51
N ILE A 85 -6.73 -9.07 -3.06
CA ILE A 85 -5.35 -8.63 -3.32
C ILE A 85 -5.13 -8.51 -4.83
N TYR A 86 -5.36 -9.58 -5.59
CA TYR A 86 -5.12 -9.59 -7.03
C TYR A 86 -5.96 -8.56 -7.80
N SER A 87 -7.16 -8.26 -7.34
CA SER A 87 -8.00 -7.25 -7.97
C SER A 87 -7.55 -5.82 -7.70
N THR A 88 -6.79 -5.55 -6.63
CA THR A 88 -6.42 -4.18 -6.20
C THR A 88 -4.96 -3.81 -6.50
N ILE A 89 -4.25 -4.67 -7.21
CA ILE A 89 -2.88 -4.42 -7.71
C ILE A 89 -2.89 -4.28 -9.24
N SER A 90 -1.84 -3.69 -9.81
CA SER A 90 -1.65 -3.66 -11.27
C SER A 90 -1.33 -5.03 -11.85
N ASN A 91 -1.53 -5.19 -13.16
CA ASN A 91 -1.19 -6.42 -13.87
C ASN A 91 0.30 -6.78 -13.72
N ASP A 92 1.20 -5.80 -13.73
CA ASP A 92 2.63 -6.04 -13.57
C ASP A 92 2.96 -6.65 -12.20
N LEU A 93 2.36 -6.12 -11.13
CA LEU A 93 2.51 -6.70 -9.80
C LEU A 93 1.84 -8.07 -9.70
N LEU A 94 0.67 -8.25 -10.31
CA LEU A 94 0.00 -9.53 -10.37
C LEU A 94 0.91 -10.59 -11.00
N HIS A 95 1.46 -10.34 -12.18
CA HIS A 95 2.41 -11.24 -12.84
C HIS A 95 3.67 -11.50 -12.02
N THR A 96 4.08 -10.54 -11.18
CA THR A 96 5.25 -10.68 -10.31
C THR A 96 5.00 -11.60 -9.12
N ILE A 97 3.82 -11.52 -8.48
CA ILE A 97 3.54 -12.23 -7.22
C ILE A 97 2.68 -13.49 -7.38
N LEU A 98 2.04 -13.67 -8.53
CA LEU A 98 1.12 -14.77 -8.80
C LEU A 98 1.88 -16.11 -8.79
N GLN A 99 1.43 -17.03 -7.94
CA GLN A 99 1.97 -18.38 -7.84
C GLN A 99 0.82 -19.39 -7.71
N PRO A 100 0.99 -20.63 -8.21
CA PRO A 100 0.01 -21.70 -8.00
C PRO A 100 -0.23 -21.93 -6.51
N ASP A 101 -1.48 -22.16 -6.14
CA ASP A 101 -1.92 -22.54 -4.78
C ASP A 101 -1.41 -21.60 -3.67
N SER A 102 -1.19 -20.31 -3.99
CA SER A 102 -0.78 -19.31 -3.01
C SER A 102 -1.90 -19.01 -2.03
N THR A 103 -1.54 -18.75 -0.77
CA THR A 103 -2.48 -18.19 0.22
C THR A 103 -2.52 -16.67 0.16
N ALA A 104 -3.54 -16.06 0.76
CA ALA A 104 -3.63 -14.61 0.95
C ALA A 104 -2.42 -14.04 1.70
N GLN A 105 -1.99 -14.72 2.77
CA GLN A 105 -0.80 -14.35 3.56
C GLN A 105 0.45 -14.32 2.69
N GLN A 106 0.70 -15.36 1.91
CA GLN A 106 1.90 -15.43 1.05
C GLN A 106 1.91 -14.32 0.01
N ALA A 107 0.76 -14.02 -0.61
CA ALA A 107 0.66 -12.90 -1.56
C ALA A 107 0.92 -11.56 -0.87
N TRP A 108 0.37 -11.36 0.33
CA TRP A 108 0.61 -10.18 1.16
C TRP A 108 2.09 -10.01 1.52
N GLU A 109 2.76 -11.07 1.97
CA GLU A 109 4.19 -11.08 2.31
C GLU A 109 5.07 -10.76 1.10
N ARG A 110 4.78 -11.33 -0.09
CA ARG A 110 5.51 -10.99 -1.31
C ARG A 110 5.39 -9.51 -1.66
N LEU A 111 4.19 -8.94 -1.60
CA LEU A 111 3.99 -7.51 -1.79
C LEU A 111 4.76 -6.71 -0.74
N GLN A 112 4.66 -7.10 0.52
CA GLN A 112 5.39 -6.45 1.60
C GLN A 112 6.90 -6.45 1.36
N ASN A 113 7.49 -7.58 0.98
CA ASN A 113 8.92 -7.69 0.67
C ASN A 113 9.29 -6.83 -0.54
N ILE A 114 8.51 -6.85 -1.62
CA ILE A 114 8.74 -5.98 -2.78
C ILE A 114 8.82 -4.51 -2.36
N PHE A 115 7.94 -4.03 -1.47
CA PHE A 115 7.93 -2.61 -1.10
C PHE A 115 8.80 -2.27 0.13
N GLN A 116 9.13 -3.23 0.99
CA GLN A 116 10.02 -3.04 2.14
C GLN A 116 11.49 -3.21 1.77
N ASP A 117 11.83 -4.21 0.95
CA ASP A 117 13.22 -4.45 0.50
C ASP A 117 13.65 -3.43 -0.56
N ASN A 118 12.71 -2.89 -1.35
CA ASN A 118 13.00 -1.82 -2.30
C ASN A 118 13.04 -0.42 -1.68
N LYS A 119 12.99 -0.25 -0.35
CA LYS A 119 13.11 1.08 0.27
C LYS A 119 14.34 1.87 -0.24
N PRO A 120 15.54 1.28 -0.35
CA PRO A 120 16.71 1.98 -0.90
C PRO A 120 16.52 2.37 -2.37
N SER A 121 16.08 1.45 -3.23
CA SER A 121 15.82 1.73 -4.66
C SER A 121 14.76 2.80 -4.85
N ARG A 122 13.71 2.77 -4.02
CA ARG A 122 12.63 3.75 -4.03
C ARG A 122 13.09 5.11 -3.51
N ALA A 123 13.95 5.14 -2.49
CA ALA A 123 14.60 6.37 -2.06
C ALA A 123 15.38 7.00 -3.21
N VAL A 124 16.19 6.22 -3.96
CA VAL A 124 16.91 6.72 -5.14
C VAL A 124 15.99 7.25 -6.22
N TYR A 125 14.90 6.54 -6.54
CA TYR A 125 13.92 7.01 -7.53
C TYR A 125 13.23 8.31 -7.11
N LEU A 126 12.74 8.37 -5.87
CA LEU A 126 12.08 9.56 -5.32
C LEU A 126 13.04 10.74 -5.19
N GLU A 127 14.30 10.46 -4.86
CA GLU A 127 15.37 11.45 -4.83
C GLU A 127 15.60 12.05 -6.21
N ASN A 128 15.66 11.19 -7.23
CA ASN A 128 15.81 11.62 -8.62
C ASN A 128 14.63 12.48 -9.06
N GLN A 129 13.39 12.08 -8.74
CA GLN A 129 12.20 12.89 -9.00
C GLN A 129 12.32 14.24 -8.29
N PHE A 130 12.63 14.23 -7.00
CA PHE A 130 12.75 15.43 -6.16
C PHE A 130 13.76 16.43 -6.72
N THR A 131 14.94 15.99 -7.18
CA THR A 131 15.96 16.88 -7.74
C THR A 131 15.63 17.43 -9.12
N HIS A 132 14.70 16.82 -9.84
CA HIS A 132 14.31 17.19 -11.21
C HIS A 132 12.92 17.85 -11.30
N VAL A 133 12.26 18.17 -10.17
CA VAL A 133 11.02 18.97 -10.20
C VAL A 133 11.36 20.42 -10.54
N HIS A 134 10.85 20.91 -11.67
CA HIS A 134 10.93 22.31 -12.06
C HIS A 134 9.55 22.96 -12.05
N MET A 135 9.49 24.26 -11.76
CA MET A 135 8.25 25.03 -11.76
C MET A 135 7.58 25.03 -13.14
N ASP A 136 8.36 24.92 -14.22
CA ASP A 136 7.85 24.90 -15.60
C ASP A 136 6.97 23.68 -15.91
N ASP A 137 7.08 22.60 -15.12
CA ASP A 137 6.24 21.41 -15.25
C ASP A 137 4.83 21.60 -14.66
N TYR A 138 4.59 22.72 -13.94
CA TYR A 138 3.37 22.96 -13.18
C TYR A 138 2.68 24.27 -13.57
N PRO A 139 1.34 24.34 -13.49
CA PRO A 139 0.59 25.52 -13.91
C PRO A 139 0.75 26.73 -12.95
N ASN A 140 1.20 26.52 -11.72
CA ASN A 140 1.40 27.57 -10.73
C ASN A 140 2.31 27.13 -9.58
N ILE A 141 2.79 28.10 -8.78
CA ILE A 141 3.69 27.87 -7.66
C ILE A 141 3.08 26.97 -6.57
N SER A 142 1.76 27.01 -6.35
CA SER A 142 1.11 26.17 -5.35
C SER A 142 1.16 24.70 -5.73
N ALA A 143 0.91 24.37 -7.00
CA ALA A 143 1.00 23.00 -7.52
C ALA A 143 2.44 22.47 -7.43
N TYR A 144 3.42 23.30 -7.81
CA TYR A 144 4.84 22.99 -7.66
C TYR A 144 5.26 22.73 -6.20
N CYS A 145 4.89 23.63 -5.28
CA CYS A 145 5.16 23.45 -3.85
C CYS A 145 4.49 22.19 -3.28
N GLN A 146 3.28 21.89 -3.73
CA GLN A 146 2.54 20.70 -3.31
C GLN A 146 3.24 19.42 -3.77
N GLU A 147 3.76 19.38 -4.99
CA GLU A 147 4.51 18.23 -5.48
C GLU A 147 5.81 18.02 -4.68
N LEU A 148 6.60 19.08 -4.48
CA LEU A 148 7.82 19.00 -3.66
C LEU A 148 7.52 18.49 -2.24
N LYS A 149 6.45 18.97 -1.62
CA LYS A 149 6.00 18.48 -0.32
C LYS A 149 5.62 17.01 -0.38
N MET A 150 4.88 16.59 -1.41
CA MET A 150 4.49 15.20 -1.60
C MET A 150 5.70 14.28 -1.72
N LEU A 151 6.69 14.65 -2.53
CA LEU A 151 7.93 13.90 -2.71
C LEU A 151 8.75 13.84 -1.41
N ALA A 152 8.87 14.94 -0.68
CA ALA A 152 9.52 14.96 0.63
C ALA A 152 8.83 14.05 1.66
N ASP A 153 7.49 14.05 1.69
CA ASP A 153 6.71 13.17 2.55
C ASP A 153 6.87 11.68 2.15
N GLN A 154 6.96 11.39 0.85
CA GLN A 154 7.22 10.04 0.35
C GLN A 154 8.64 9.56 0.68
N LEU A 155 9.65 10.44 0.54
CA LEU A 155 11.04 10.20 0.93
C LEU A 155 11.16 9.88 2.43
N SER A 156 10.44 10.60 3.29
CA SER A 156 10.34 10.30 4.72
C SER A 156 9.79 8.89 4.99
N LYS A 157 8.72 8.48 4.28
CA LYS A 157 8.08 7.16 4.44
C LYS A 157 8.99 5.98 4.06
N VAL A 158 9.98 6.19 3.18
CA VAL A 158 10.96 5.17 2.79
C VAL A 158 12.25 5.22 3.62
N GLY A 159 12.32 6.08 4.64
CA GLY A 159 13.47 6.19 5.54
C GLY A 159 14.58 7.11 5.04
N ALA A 160 14.30 7.96 4.05
CA ALA A 160 15.23 8.93 3.48
C ALA A 160 14.69 10.37 3.64
N PRO A 161 14.49 10.88 4.88
CA PRO A 161 13.86 12.18 5.09
C PRO A 161 14.68 13.33 4.49
N VAL A 162 13.99 14.28 3.84
CA VAL A 162 14.59 15.51 3.31
C VAL A 162 14.68 16.55 4.43
N SER A 163 15.84 17.18 4.60
CA SER A 163 15.99 18.28 5.55
C SER A 163 15.27 19.54 5.06
N ASN A 164 14.77 20.37 5.98
CA ASN A 164 14.13 21.64 5.62
C ASN A 164 15.04 22.55 4.78
N GLN A 165 16.34 22.57 5.06
CA GLN A 165 17.32 23.32 4.27
C GLN A 165 17.37 22.82 2.84
N ARG A 166 17.38 21.50 2.63
CA ARG A 166 17.39 20.90 1.31
C ARG A 166 16.09 21.13 0.56
N LEU A 167 14.97 21.10 1.27
CA LEU A 167 13.65 21.43 0.70
C LEU A 167 13.59 22.87 0.19
N VAL A 168 14.12 23.82 0.98
CA VAL A 168 14.21 25.23 0.57
C VAL A 168 15.16 25.39 -0.62
N LEU A 169 16.33 24.73 -0.61
CA LEU A 169 17.25 24.77 -1.74
C LEU A 169 16.60 24.24 -3.03
N GLN A 170 15.93 23.09 -2.97
CA GLN A 170 15.25 22.55 -4.15
C GLN A 170 14.11 23.45 -4.63
N LEU A 171 13.35 24.03 -3.69
CA LEU A 171 12.30 25.01 -3.99
C LEU A 171 12.89 26.18 -4.77
N ILE A 172 14.03 26.71 -4.35
CA ILE A 172 14.69 27.86 -5.00
C ILE A 172 15.25 27.47 -6.37
N VAL A 173 15.95 26.34 -6.47
CA VAL A 173 16.59 25.88 -7.71
C VAL A 173 15.57 25.57 -8.81
N GLY A 174 14.38 25.08 -8.45
CA GLY A 174 13.34 24.79 -9.42
C GLY A 174 12.41 25.96 -9.76
N LEU A 175 12.59 27.14 -9.15
CA LEU A 175 11.84 28.35 -9.54
C LEU A 175 12.22 28.80 -10.95
N LYS A 176 11.24 29.36 -11.66
CA LYS A 176 11.45 29.97 -12.97
C LYS A 176 12.22 31.30 -12.84
N GLU A 177 12.98 31.70 -13.85
CA GLU A 177 13.75 32.96 -13.93
C GLU A 177 12.93 34.22 -13.53
N ASN A 178 11.62 34.20 -13.75
CA ASN A 178 10.69 35.26 -13.34
C ASN A 178 10.67 35.51 -11.81
N TYR A 179 11.20 34.58 -11.01
CA TYR A 179 11.25 34.60 -9.54
C TYR A 179 12.67 34.61 -8.99
N ASP A 180 13.71 34.78 -9.82
CA ASP A 180 15.12 34.88 -9.38
C ASP A 180 15.33 35.99 -8.34
N GLY A 181 14.56 37.08 -8.45
CA GLY A 181 14.57 38.15 -7.45
C GLY A 181 14.17 37.66 -6.05
N VAL A 182 13.24 36.70 -5.94
CA VAL A 182 12.80 36.13 -4.66
C VAL A 182 13.81 35.09 -4.14
N ALA A 183 14.42 34.30 -5.03
CA ALA A 183 15.52 33.39 -4.69
C ALA A 183 16.69 34.13 -4.02
N THR A 184 17.03 35.31 -4.55
CA THR A 184 18.10 36.18 -4.05
C THR A 184 17.81 36.75 -2.66
N PHE A 185 16.54 36.88 -2.26
CA PHE A 185 16.14 37.38 -0.93
C PHE A 185 16.08 36.31 0.16
N ILE A 186 16.07 35.02 -0.21
CA ILE A 186 15.92 33.89 0.72
C ILE A 186 17.28 33.24 1.05
N GLN A 187 18.30 33.45 0.20
CA GLN A 187 19.68 33.03 0.43
C GLN A 187 20.40 33.91 1.46
#